data_AF-A0A180FCP1-F1
#
_entry.id   AF-A0A180FCP1-F1
#
_cell.length_a   1.000
_cell.length_b   1.000
_cell.length_c   1.000
_cell.angle_alpha   90.00
_cell.angle_beta   90.00
_cell.angle_gamma   90.00
#
_symmetry.space_group_name_H-M   'P 1'
#
loop_
_entity.id
_entity.type
_entity.pdbx_description
1 polymer ?
#
loop_
_entity_poly.entity_id
_entity_poly.type
_entity_poly.pdbx_seq_one_letter_code
_entity_poly.pdbx_strand_id
1 'polypeptide(L)'
;MTEINDKGKGLTPQGETAQIAQGLKDVNAALKAGLPKDVIIQGRNLMLFRQGTGGYVPLGAATSHTLNITAENADISNKDTAQFHAVLPGGNINWTVSASCMASWLDLQGGSGGAKGLIDDLVAGDVYKVAFGMIVNPSPDGVKPAEGWKVDTSAAYVGDAFISSIAVSAPYDSQVTYDVEFQGSGPLLPYGTAVAKNRIPDFNKKSAE
;
A
#
# COMPACT_ATOMS: atom_id res chain seq x y z
N MET A 1 14.13 69.47 15.26
CA MET A 1 13.11 68.42 15.43
C MET A 1 13.63 67.19 14.72
N THR A 2 13.86 66.12 15.47
CA THR A 2 14.41 64.86 14.96
C THR A 2 13.23 64.00 14.50
N GLU A 3 13.20 63.60 13.23
CA GLU A 3 12.16 62.70 12.71
C GLU A 3 12.33 61.30 13.31
N ILE A 4 11.28 60.82 13.97
CA ILE A 4 11.18 59.45 14.46
C ILE A 4 10.78 58.56 13.28
N ASN A 5 11.70 57.69 12.88
CA ASN A 5 11.49 56.73 11.80
C ASN A 5 10.59 55.59 12.31
N ASP A 6 9.33 55.58 11.89
CA ASP A 6 8.28 54.64 12.32
C ASP A 6 8.50 53.25 11.69
N LYS A 7 9.40 52.46 12.28
CA LYS A 7 9.65 51.04 11.95
C LYS A 7 8.58 50.10 12.55
N GLY A 8 7.30 50.50 12.53
CA GLY A 8 6.23 49.80 13.24
C GLY A 8 5.02 49.39 12.41
N LYS A 9 5.04 49.51 11.07
CA LYS A 9 3.85 49.15 10.28
C LYS A 9 3.81 47.66 9.99
N GLY A 10 3.04 46.94 10.82
CA GLY A 10 2.53 45.61 10.48
C GLY A 10 1.88 45.60 9.10
N LEU A 11 1.84 44.41 8.50
CA LEU A 11 1.31 44.20 7.15
C LEU A 11 -0.11 44.76 7.06
N THR A 12 -0.46 45.35 5.91
CA THR A 12 -1.83 45.78 5.69
C THR A 12 -2.77 44.57 5.75
N PRO A 13 -4.05 44.72 6.09
CA PRO A 13 -5.00 43.60 6.11
C PRO A 13 -5.03 42.80 4.80
N GLN A 14 -4.76 43.47 3.67
CA GLN A 14 -4.61 42.82 2.36
C GLN A 14 -3.31 42.01 2.24
N GLY A 15 -2.21 42.48 2.83
CA GLY A 15 -0.93 41.76 2.91
C GLY A 15 -0.99 40.54 3.82
N GLU A 16 -1.71 40.62 4.94
CA GLU A 16 -1.97 39.47 5.83
C GLU A 16 -2.85 38.42 5.13
N THR A 17 -3.89 38.86 4.43
CA THR A 17 -4.78 37.96 3.67
C THR A 17 -4.01 37.25 2.54
N ALA A 18 -3.08 37.93 1.87
CA ALA A 18 -2.25 37.35 0.82
C ALA A 18 -1.26 36.31 1.38
N GLN A 19 -0.66 36.56 2.56
CA GLN A 19 0.22 35.61 3.22
C GLN A 19 -0.53 34.37 3.72
N ILE A 20 -1.75 34.54 4.26
CA ILE A 20 -2.59 33.41 4.66
C ILE A 20 -3.00 32.58 3.44
N ALA A 21 -3.38 33.21 2.33
CA ALA A 21 -3.72 32.52 1.09
C ALA A 21 -2.51 31.78 0.49
N GLN A 22 -1.31 32.34 0.60
CA GLN A 22 -0.08 31.68 0.15
C GLN A 22 0.28 30.52 1.08
N GLY A 23 0.22 30.70 2.40
CA GLY A 23 0.44 29.63 3.37
C GLY A 23 -0.51 28.46 3.19
N LEU A 24 -1.80 28.71 2.89
CA LEU A 24 -2.74 27.64 2.54
C LEU A 24 -2.37 26.93 1.23
N LYS A 25 -1.90 27.67 0.20
CA LYS A 25 -1.44 27.06 -1.06
C LYS A 25 -0.22 26.19 -0.83
N ASP A 26 0.72 26.63 0.00
CA ASP A 26 1.96 25.91 0.28
C ASP A 26 1.68 24.64 1.11
N VAL A 27 0.80 24.72 2.11
CA VAL A 27 0.33 23.55 2.87
C VAL A 27 -0.40 22.56 1.95
N ASN A 28 -1.27 23.04 1.06
CA ASN A 28 -1.98 22.19 0.11
C ASN A 28 -1.04 21.58 -0.95
N ALA A 29 0.03 22.28 -1.34
CA ALA A 29 1.05 21.78 -2.24
C ALA A 29 1.89 20.69 -1.55
N ALA A 30 2.26 20.89 -0.27
CA ALA A 30 2.95 19.88 0.53
C ALA A 30 2.09 18.63 0.76
N LEU A 31 0.79 18.79 1.02
CA LEU A 31 -0.15 17.67 1.13
C LEU A 31 -0.27 16.87 -0.18
N LYS A 32 -0.18 17.56 -1.33
CA LYS A 32 -0.23 16.94 -2.67
C LYS A 32 1.08 16.29 -3.10
N ALA A 33 2.22 16.70 -2.54
CA ALA A 33 3.54 16.19 -2.92
C ALA A 33 3.80 14.75 -2.45
N GLY A 34 2.91 14.19 -1.61
CA GLY A 34 3.10 12.88 -1.01
C GLY A 34 4.16 12.89 0.09
N LEU A 35 4.24 11.80 0.86
CA LEU A 35 5.29 11.63 1.87
C LEU A 35 6.67 11.79 1.21
N PRO A 36 7.63 12.49 1.82
CA PRO A 36 8.95 12.64 1.24
C PRO A 36 9.60 11.26 1.05
N LYS A 37 10.02 10.98 -0.18
CA LYS A 37 10.52 9.68 -0.67
C LYS A 37 11.85 9.22 -0.02
N ASP A 38 12.45 10.08 0.79
CA ASP A 38 13.67 9.93 1.57
C ASP A 38 13.42 9.73 3.07
N VAL A 39 12.15 9.65 3.50
CA VAL A 39 11.77 9.35 4.89
C VAL A 39 11.81 7.84 5.15
N ILE A 40 12.37 7.46 6.30
CA ILE A 40 12.36 6.08 6.78
C ILE A 40 10.91 5.62 6.97
N ILE A 41 10.55 4.54 6.27
CA ILE A 41 9.23 3.92 6.38
C ILE A 41 9.13 3.13 7.68
N GLN A 42 8.10 3.40 8.48
CA GLN A 42 7.76 2.58 9.63
C GLN A 42 7.00 1.33 9.18
N GLY A 43 7.41 0.15 9.65
CA GLY A 43 6.74 -1.11 9.30
C GLY A 43 5.24 -1.12 9.61
N ARG A 44 4.82 -0.44 10.69
CA ARG A 44 3.40 -0.23 11.03
C ARG A 44 2.59 0.45 9.92
N ASN A 45 3.23 1.29 9.10
CA ASN A 45 2.55 2.05 8.06
C ASN A 45 2.53 1.32 6.71
N LEU A 46 3.28 0.22 6.56
CA LEU A 46 3.35 -0.58 5.35
C LEU A 46 2.47 -1.83 5.52
N MET A 47 1.38 -1.91 4.75
CA MET A 47 0.35 -2.92 4.95
C MET A 47 0.02 -3.70 3.69
N LEU A 48 -0.49 -4.92 3.90
CA LEU A 48 -1.15 -5.72 2.86
C LEU A 48 -2.66 -5.53 2.94
N PHE A 49 -3.26 -5.26 1.79
CA PHE A 49 -4.69 -5.16 1.60
C PHE A 49 -5.17 -6.12 0.52
N ARG A 50 -6.40 -6.58 0.67
CA ARG A 50 -7.10 -7.39 -0.33
C ARG A 50 -8.34 -6.67 -0.85
N GLN A 51 -8.80 -7.04 -2.04
CA GLN A 51 -10.01 -6.50 -2.62
C GLN A 51 -11.25 -6.88 -1.80
N GLY A 52 -12.05 -5.88 -1.44
CA GLY A 52 -13.42 -6.02 -0.96
C GLY A 52 -14.42 -5.40 -1.95
N THR A 53 -15.69 -5.31 -1.57
CA THR A 53 -16.77 -4.86 -2.48
C THR A 53 -16.64 -3.40 -2.91
N GLY A 54 -16.11 -2.53 -2.02
CA GLY A 54 -16.02 -1.09 -2.25
C GLY A 54 -14.60 -0.51 -2.21
N GLY A 55 -13.57 -1.36 -2.12
CA GLY A 55 -12.18 -0.91 -1.96
C GLY A 55 -11.27 -1.98 -1.38
N TYR A 56 -10.09 -1.56 -0.95
CA TYR A 56 -9.10 -2.42 -0.32
C TYR A 56 -9.35 -2.55 1.18
N VAL A 57 -9.33 -3.78 1.68
CA VAL A 57 -9.53 -4.14 3.09
C VAL A 57 -8.21 -4.67 3.65
N PRO A 58 -7.69 -4.11 4.75
CA PRO A 58 -6.46 -4.61 5.38
C PRO A 58 -6.72 -5.95 6.08
N LEU A 59 -5.68 -6.77 6.21
CA LEU A 59 -5.74 -7.97 7.05
C LEU A 59 -5.83 -7.59 8.54
N GLY A 60 -6.71 -8.26 9.27
CA GLY A 60 -6.90 -8.04 10.70
C GLY A 60 -5.67 -8.47 11.51
N ALA A 61 -5.30 -7.63 12.48
CA ALA A 61 -4.30 -7.94 13.50
C ALA A 61 -2.97 -8.49 12.95
N ALA A 62 -2.52 -7.94 11.82
CA ALA A 62 -1.25 -8.30 11.21
C ALA A 62 -0.07 -7.84 12.07
N THR A 63 0.91 -8.73 12.23
CA THR A 63 2.17 -8.47 12.93
C THR A 63 3.33 -8.28 11.95
N SER A 64 3.22 -8.82 10.74
CA SER A 64 4.22 -8.67 9.69
C SER A 64 3.57 -8.73 8.29
N HIS A 65 4.22 -8.06 7.34
CA HIS A 65 3.93 -8.20 5.91
C HIS A 65 5.25 -8.26 5.15
N THR A 66 5.36 -9.18 4.21
CA THR A 66 6.57 -9.37 3.39
C THR A 66 6.18 -9.49 1.93
N LEU A 67 6.81 -8.68 1.06
CA LEU A 67 6.69 -8.79 -0.39
C LEU A 67 8.02 -9.24 -0.97
N ASN A 68 8.00 -10.38 -1.66
CA ASN A 68 9.15 -10.92 -2.37
C ASN A 68 8.91 -10.85 -3.87
N ILE A 69 9.91 -10.35 -4.61
CA ILE A 69 9.89 -10.30 -6.07
C ILE A 69 11.17 -10.96 -6.56
N THR A 70 11.02 -11.95 -7.43
CA THR A 70 12.13 -12.72 -7.99
C THR A 70 12.04 -12.67 -9.50
N ALA A 71 13.13 -12.26 -10.14
CA ALA A 71 13.27 -12.29 -11.60
C ALA A 71 14.21 -13.43 -11.98
N GLU A 72 13.72 -14.34 -12.80
CA GLU A 72 14.53 -15.33 -13.51
C GLU A 72 15.06 -14.70 -14.78
N ASN A 73 16.37 -14.72 -14.93
CA ASN A 73 17.03 -14.20 -16.11
C ASN A 73 17.40 -15.35 -17.05
N ALA A 74 17.26 -15.13 -18.36
CA ALA A 74 17.64 -16.13 -19.34
C ALA A 74 19.10 -15.91 -19.77
N ASP A 75 19.90 -16.98 -19.75
CA ASP A 75 21.24 -16.96 -20.33
C ASP A 75 21.13 -16.96 -21.86
N ILE A 76 21.75 -15.96 -22.49
CA ILE A 76 21.81 -15.80 -23.94
C ILE A 76 23.25 -15.79 -24.45
N SER A 77 24.19 -16.28 -23.63
CA SER A 77 25.60 -16.41 -23.98
C SER A 77 25.74 -17.27 -25.23
N ASN A 78 26.60 -16.84 -26.15
CA ASN A 78 26.88 -17.53 -27.40
C ASN A 78 28.40 -17.54 -27.66
N LYS A 79 28.82 -18.10 -28.80
CA LYS A 79 30.26 -18.21 -29.12
C LYS A 79 30.96 -16.86 -29.30
N ASP A 80 30.20 -15.78 -29.48
CA ASP A 80 30.68 -14.43 -29.68
C ASP A 80 30.62 -13.58 -28.40
N THR A 81 30.02 -14.06 -27.30
CA THR A 81 29.97 -13.34 -26.01
C THR A 81 31.29 -13.44 -25.22
N ALA A 82 32.32 -14.09 -25.80
CA ALA A 82 33.65 -14.25 -25.23
C ALA A 82 33.61 -14.75 -23.78
N GLN A 83 34.39 -14.16 -22.87
CA GLN A 83 34.48 -14.60 -21.47
C GLN A 83 33.35 -14.04 -20.57
N PHE A 84 32.50 -13.15 -21.09
CA PHE A 84 31.48 -12.47 -20.30
C PHE A 84 30.11 -13.10 -20.50
N HIS A 85 29.46 -13.41 -19.39
CA HIS A 85 28.11 -13.96 -19.36
C HIS A 85 27.11 -12.92 -19.90
N ALA A 86 26.34 -13.30 -20.93
CA ALA A 86 25.31 -12.46 -21.51
C ALA A 86 23.94 -12.93 -21.03
N VAL A 87 23.19 -12.01 -20.43
CA VAL A 87 21.93 -12.31 -19.75
C VAL A 87 20.83 -11.45 -20.32
N LEU A 88 19.67 -12.05 -20.61
CA LEU A 88 18.42 -11.35 -20.84
C LEU A 88 17.70 -11.16 -19.49
N PRO A 89 17.70 -9.94 -18.91
CA PRO A 89 17.04 -9.68 -17.64
C PRO A 89 15.52 -9.73 -17.78
N GLY A 90 14.84 -10.30 -16.77
CA GLY A 90 13.38 -10.25 -16.66
C GLY A 90 12.61 -11.22 -17.56
N GLY A 91 13.13 -12.44 -17.76
CA GLY A 91 12.44 -13.49 -18.52
C GLY A 91 11.11 -13.87 -17.86
N ASN A 92 11.17 -14.39 -16.63
CA ASN A 92 10.00 -14.62 -15.78
C ASN A 92 10.14 -13.85 -14.48
N ILE A 93 9.12 -13.07 -14.12
CA ILE A 93 9.09 -12.38 -12.82
C ILE A 93 7.97 -13.02 -12.00
N ASN A 94 8.36 -13.63 -10.89
CA ASN A 94 7.43 -14.13 -9.88
C ASN A 94 7.40 -13.16 -8.70
N TRP A 95 6.24 -13.00 -8.08
CA TRP A 95 6.14 -12.28 -6.82
C TRP A 95 5.20 -13.02 -5.87
N THR A 96 5.55 -13.01 -4.60
CA THR A 96 4.73 -13.54 -3.52
C THR A 96 4.63 -12.50 -2.43
N VAL A 97 3.48 -12.45 -1.77
CA VAL A 97 3.29 -11.58 -0.61
C VAL A 97 2.72 -12.40 0.52
N SER A 98 3.25 -12.24 1.73
CA SER A 98 2.82 -12.99 2.91
C SER A 98 2.52 -12.07 4.07
N ALA A 99 1.70 -12.56 5.00
CA ALA A 99 1.37 -11.88 6.23
C ALA A 99 1.26 -12.86 7.40
N SER A 100 1.84 -12.47 8.54
CA SER A 100 1.61 -13.13 9.82
C SER A 100 0.62 -12.30 10.64
N CYS A 101 -0.37 -12.95 11.23
CA CYS A 101 -1.50 -12.28 11.86
C CYS A 101 -1.96 -13.03 13.12
N MET A 102 -2.60 -12.30 14.05
CA MET A 102 -3.41 -12.93 15.09
C MET A 102 -4.76 -13.32 14.49
N ALA A 103 -5.19 -14.55 14.74
CA ALA A 103 -6.40 -15.07 14.12
C ALA A 103 -7.65 -14.50 14.77
N SER A 104 -8.54 -13.98 13.92
CA SER A 104 -9.93 -13.77 14.26
C SER A 104 -10.80 -14.67 13.40
N TRP A 105 -11.94 -15.11 13.92
CA TRP A 105 -12.88 -15.90 13.13
C TRP A 105 -13.45 -15.11 11.93
N LEU A 106 -13.46 -13.78 12.05
CA LEU A 106 -13.84 -12.87 10.98
C LEU A 106 -12.86 -12.97 9.80
N ASP A 107 -11.56 -13.07 10.04
CA ASP A 107 -10.57 -13.16 8.95
C ASP A 107 -10.53 -14.56 8.32
N LEU A 108 -10.65 -15.61 9.13
CA LEU A 108 -10.55 -16.99 8.66
C LEU A 108 -11.78 -17.45 7.85
N GLN A 109 -13.00 -17.16 8.34
CA GLN A 109 -14.25 -17.62 7.73
C GLN A 109 -15.22 -16.46 7.41
N GLY A 110 -15.39 -15.50 8.33
CA GLY A 110 -16.48 -14.51 8.22
C GLY A 110 -16.33 -13.51 7.08
N GLY A 111 -15.09 -13.21 6.67
CA GLY A 111 -14.80 -12.13 5.75
C GLY A 111 -14.95 -10.73 6.37
N SER A 112 -14.39 -9.71 5.71
CA SER A 112 -14.49 -8.32 6.16
C SER A 112 -14.52 -7.38 4.95
N GLY A 113 -15.31 -6.31 5.04
CA GLY A 113 -15.46 -5.32 3.95
C GLY A 113 -15.95 -5.92 2.63
N GLY A 114 -16.70 -7.03 2.70
CA GLY A 114 -17.26 -7.73 1.53
C GLY A 114 -16.31 -8.71 0.84
N ALA A 115 -15.10 -8.92 1.36
CA ALA A 115 -14.26 -10.06 1.01
C ALA A 115 -14.70 -11.30 1.81
N LYS A 116 -14.58 -12.52 1.25
CA LYS A 116 -14.91 -13.78 1.94
C LYS A 116 -13.87 -14.14 3.00
N GLY A 117 -14.07 -15.19 3.77
CA GLY A 117 -13.04 -15.74 4.66
C GLY A 117 -11.83 -16.24 3.87
N LEU A 118 -10.62 -16.08 4.42
CA LEU A 118 -9.39 -16.52 3.75
C LEU A 118 -9.38 -18.02 3.44
N ILE A 119 -9.97 -18.85 4.32
CA ILE A 119 -10.04 -20.30 4.09
C ILE A 119 -10.94 -20.60 2.88
N ASP A 120 -12.08 -19.90 2.77
CA ASP A 120 -13.01 -20.09 1.64
C ASP A 120 -12.39 -19.61 0.32
N ASP A 121 -11.65 -18.49 0.34
CA ASP A 121 -10.92 -17.98 -0.83
C ASP A 121 -9.85 -18.99 -1.30
N LEU A 122 -9.11 -19.62 -0.37
CA LEU A 122 -8.13 -20.65 -0.67
C LEU A 122 -8.77 -21.91 -1.29
N VAL A 123 -9.89 -22.39 -0.72
CA VAL A 123 -10.59 -23.58 -1.22
C VAL A 123 -11.24 -23.32 -2.58
N ALA A 124 -11.75 -22.11 -2.81
CA ALA A 124 -12.30 -21.72 -4.11
C ALA A 124 -11.23 -21.50 -5.18
N GLY A 125 -9.99 -21.15 -4.78
CA GLY A 125 -8.93 -20.77 -5.71
C GLY A 125 -9.20 -19.43 -6.39
N ASP A 126 -9.92 -18.53 -5.71
CA ASP A 126 -10.33 -17.25 -6.28
C ASP A 126 -9.11 -16.33 -6.48
N VAL A 127 -9.00 -15.74 -7.67
CA VAL A 127 -8.01 -14.70 -7.96
C VAL A 127 -8.63 -13.33 -7.71
N TYR A 128 -7.96 -12.51 -6.89
CA TYR A 128 -8.42 -11.17 -6.55
C TYR A 128 -7.27 -10.17 -6.51
N LYS A 129 -7.60 -8.89 -6.44
CA LYS A 129 -6.59 -7.83 -6.36
C LYS A 129 -6.04 -7.71 -4.95
N VAL A 130 -4.72 -7.61 -4.84
CA VAL A 130 -4.02 -7.28 -3.60
C VAL A 130 -3.25 -5.97 -3.78
N ALA A 131 -3.17 -5.19 -2.71
CA ALA A 131 -2.35 -3.98 -2.65
C ALA A 131 -1.34 -4.11 -1.50
N PHE A 132 -0.07 -3.87 -1.81
CA PHE A 132 1.00 -3.76 -0.82
C PHE A 132 1.52 -2.33 -0.84
N GLY A 133 1.34 -1.59 0.26
CA GLY A 133 1.64 -0.16 0.25
C GLY A 133 1.41 0.56 1.57
N MET A 134 1.68 1.87 1.54
CA MET A 134 1.54 2.74 2.71
C MET A 134 0.08 2.95 3.08
N ILE A 135 -0.18 3.22 4.36
CA ILE A 135 -1.46 3.77 4.83
C ILE A 135 -1.49 5.29 4.64
N VAL A 136 -2.65 5.82 4.22
CA VAL A 136 -2.88 7.28 4.15
C VAL A 136 -3.27 7.88 5.50
N ASN A 137 -3.76 7.06 6.43
CA ASN A 137 -4.32 7.50 7.71
C ASN A 137 -3.60 6.89 8.93
N PRO A 138 -2.28 7.12 9.11
CA PRO A 138 -1.55 6.63 10.28
C PRO A 138 -2.13 7.21 11.57
N SER A 139 -2.43 6.36 12.56
CA SER A 139 -2.87 6.81 13.88
C SER A 139 -1.63 7.09 14.77
N PRO A 140 -1.60 8.22 15.51
CA PRO A 140 -0.48 8.56 16.39
C PRO A 140 -0.20 7.52 17.47
N ASP A 141 -1.26 6.89 17.96
CA ASP A 141 -1.33 5.89 19.03
C ASP A 141 -1.29 4.45 18.52
N GLY A 142 -1.27 4.23 17.20
CA GLY A 142 -1.29 2.90 16.58
C GLY A 142 -2.65 2.18 16.67
N VAL A 143 -3.69 2.87 17.15
CA VAL A 143 -5.05 2.36 17.25
C VAL A 143 -5.70 2.38 15.86
N LYS A 144 -6.37 1.27 15.51
CA LYS A 144 -7.10 1.16 14.25
C LYS A 144 -8.16 2.28 14.14
N PRO A 145 -8.16 3.09 13.07
CA PRO A 145 -9.21 4.08 12.82
C PRO A 145 -10.60 3.43 12.67
N ALA A 146 -11.67 4.15 13.01
CA ALA A 146 -13.04 3.64 12.90
C ALA A 146 -13.41 3.18 11.48
N GLU A 147 -12.92 3.90 10.46
CA GLU A 147 -13.11 3.56 9.04
C GLU A 147 -12.12 2.48 8.53
N GLY A 148 -11.22 1.99 9.38
CA GLY A 148 -10.13 1.10 9.02
C GLY A 148 -8.94 1.81 8.37
N TRP A 149 -7.90 1.03 8.09
CA TRP A 149 -6.73 1.51 7.37
C TRP A 149 -7.05 1.62 5.88
N LYS A 150 -6.59 2.71 5.26
CA LYS A 150 -6.80 2.95 3.82
C LYS A 150 -5.46 2.99 3.10
N VAL A 151 -5.41 2.36 1.93
CA VAL A 151 -4.22 2.34 1.08
C VAL A 151 -3.93 3.74 0.52
N ASP A 152 -2.66 4.16 0.57
CA ASP A 152 -2.16 5.33 -0.13
C ASP A 152 -1.93 4.99 -1.60
N THR A 153 -2.80 5.53 -2.46
CA THR A 153 -2.76 5.29 -3.91
C THR A 153 -1.51 5.88 -4.60
N SER A 154 -0.75 6.74 -3.92
CA SER A 154 0.52 7.24 -4.43
C SER A 154 1.71 6.35 -4.07
N ALA A 155 1.55 5.46 -3.08
CA ALA A 155 2.62 4.67 -2.46
C ALA A 155 2.19 3.21 -2.25
N ALA A 156 1.63 2.60 -3.30
CA ALA A 156 1.21 1.20 -3.29
C ALA A 156 1.49 0.49 -4.62
N TYR A 157 1.81 -0.80 -4.52
CA TYR A 157 1.87 -1.74 -5.61
C TYR A 157 0.66 -2.65 -5.59
N VAL A 158 0.09 -2.93 -6.75
CA VAL A 158 -1.14 -3.69 -6.93
C VAL A 158 -0.95 -4.78 -7.96
N GLY A 159 -1.50 -5.95 -7.67
CA GLY A 159 -1.46 -7.10 -8.56
C GLY A 159 -2.65 -8.03 -8.34
N ASP A 160 -2.84 -8.93 -9.29
CA ASP A 160 -3.70 -10.10 -9.14
C ASP A 160 -2.98 -11.16 -8.33
N ALA A 161 -3.63 -11.75 -7.33
CA ALA A 161 -3.08 -12.85 -6.56
C ALA A 161 -4.17 -13.82 -6.12
N PHE A 162 -3.75 -15.01 -5.75
CA PHE A 162 -4.58 -16.02 -5.08
C PHE A 162 -3.84 -16.52 -3.85
N ILE A 163 -4.57 -17.10 -2.89
CA ILE A 163 -3.96 -17.71 -1.71
C ILE A 163 -3.32 -19.02 -2.13
N SER A 164 -2.02 -19.17 -1.87
CA SER A 164 -1.27 -20.39 -2.12
C SER A 164 -1.21 -21.27 -0.87
N SER A 165 -1.16 -20.67 0.31
CA SER A 165 -1.16 -21.40 1.58
C SER A 165 -1.71 -20.57 2.74
N ILE A 166 -2.31 -21.27 3.71
CA ILE A 166 -2.66 -20.74 5.03
C ILE A 166 -2.23 -21.77 6.07
N ALA A 167 -1.49 -21.33 7.08
CA ALA A 167 -1.14 -22.13 8.25
C ALA A 167 -1.77 -21.49 9.49
N VAL A 168 -2.56 -22.24 10.24
CA VAL A 168 -3.18 -21.77 11.50
C VAL A 168 -2.53 -22.52 12.67
N SER A 169 -2.04 -21.77 13.66
CA SER A 169 -1.41 -22.30 14.86
C SER A 169 -2.22 -21.91 16.10
N ALA A 170 -2.65 -22.91 16.87
CA ALA A 170 -3.47 -22.76 18.06
C ALA A 170 -2.85 -23.50 19.26
N PRO A 171 -1.75 -22.99 19.84
CA PRO A 171 -1.15 -23.57 21.04
C PRO A 171 -2.10 -23.49 22.25
N TYR A 172 -2.01 -24.49 23.15
CA TYR A 172 -2.74 -24.49 24.41
C TYR A 172 -2.32 -23.28 25.26
N ASP A 173 -3.30 -22.55 25.81
CA ASP A 173 -3.11 -21.35 26.65
C ASP A 173 -2.41 -20.17 25.96
N SER A 174 -2.65 -19.99 24.65
CA SER A 174 -2.12 -18.83 23.90
C SER A 174 -3.06 -18.39 22.79
N GLN A 175 -2.80 -17.19 22.25
CA GLN A 175 -3.59 -16.64 21.16
C GLN A 175 -3.33 -17.42 19.87
N VAL A 176 -4.38 -17.64 19.10
CA VAL A 176 -4.30 -18.28 17.78
C VAL A 176 -3.64 -17.32 16.80
N THR A 177 -2.71 -17.82 15.99
CA THR A 177 -2.07 -17.07 14.90
C THR A 177 -2.31 -17.75 13.57
N TYR A 178 -2.18 -16.99 12.49
CA TYR A 178 -2.12 -17.56 11.15
C TYR A 178 -1.06 -16.87 10.30
N ASP A 179 -0.49 -17.65 9.39
CA ASP A 179 0.37 -17.20 8.31
C ASP A 179 -0.34 -17.47 7.00
N VAL A 180 -0.38 -16.47 6.12
CA VAL A 180 -0.99 -16.57 4.80
C VAL A 180 0.01 -16.15 3.72
N GLU A 181 0.07 -16.91 2.63
CA GLU A 181 0.89 -16.59 1.46
C GLU A 181 0.03 -16.46 0.21
N PHE A 182 0.19 -15.33 -0.47
CA PHE A 182 -0.46 -15.02 -1.72
C PHE A 182 0.57 -15.13 -2.85
N GLN A 183 0.20 -15.85 -3.90
CA GLN A 183 1.01 -15.94 -5.10
C GLN A 183 0.48 -14.99 -6.16
N GLY A 184 1.39 -14.20 -6.73
CA GLY A 184 1.11 -13.26 -7.79
C GLY A 184 0.76 -13.94 -9.12
N SER A 185 -0.28 -13.45 -9.78
CA SER A 185 -0.72 -13.88 -11.10
C SER A 185 -0.69 -12.71 -12.08
N GLY A 186 0.47 -12.47 -12.69
CA GLY A 186 0.68 -11.39 -13.65
C GLY A 186 1.45 -10.20 -13.06
N PRO A 187 1.49 -9.04 -13.73
CA PRO A 187 2.36 -7.94 -13.33
C PRO A 187 1.89 -7.26 -12.05
N LEU A 188 2.86 -7.00 -11.19
CA LEU A 188 2.75 -6.08 -10.05
C LEU A 188 3.04 -4.66 -10.54
N LEU A 189 2.09 -3.74 -10.37
CA LEU A 189 2.17 -2.37 -10.91
C LEU A 189 1.95 -1.32 -9.82
N PRO A 190 2.57 -0.14 -9.91
CA PRO A 190 2.16 1.01 -9.09
C PRO A 190 0.66 1.29 -9.25
N TYR A 191 -0.05 1.62 -8.17
CA TYR A 191 -1.50 1.79 -8.16
C TYR A 191 -2.00 2.69 -9.30
N GLY A 192 -1.44 3.89 -9.46
CA GLY A 192 -1.84 4.81 -10.53
C GLY A 192 -1.65 4.23 -11.94
N THR A 193 -0.63 3.40 -12.14
CA THR A 193 -0.42 2.68 -13.42
C THR A 193 -1.43 1.56 -13.61
N ALA A 194 -1.78 0.83 -12.54
CA ALA A 194 -2.80 -0.22 -12.59
C ALA A 194 -4.18 0.35 -12.96
N VAL A 195 -4.54 1.51 -12.41
CA VAL A 195 -5.75 2.26 -12.80
C VAL A 195 -5.69 2.68 -14.27
N ALA A 196 -4.59 3.31 -14.71
CA ALA A 196 -4.44 3.77 -16.09
C ALA A 196 -4.53 2.63 -17.13
N LYS A 197 -4.13 1.40 -16.75
CA LYS A 197 -4.24 0.19 -17.56
C LYS A 197 -5.56 -0.57 -17.39
N ASN A 198 -6.55 0.01 -16.69
CA ASN A 198 -7.84 -0.62 -16.36
C ASN A 198 -7.71 -2.00 -15.69
N ARG A 199 -6.61 -2.23 -14.95
CA ARG A 199 -6.41 -3.48 -14.21
C ARG A 199 -7.18 -3.47 -12.91
N ILE A 200 -7.37 -2.30 -12.30
CA ILE A 200 -8.20 -2.11 -11.11
C ILE A 200 -9.17 -0.95 -11.32
N PRO A 201 -10.35 -0.96 -10.67
CA PRO A 201 -11.19 0.22 -10.58
C PRO A 201 -10.44 1.38 -9.91
N ASP A 202 -10.77 2.61 -10.31
CA ASP A 202 -10.28 3.79 -9.59
C ASP A 202 -11.14 3.99 -8.33
N PHE A 203 -10.70 3.40 -7.21
CA PHE A 203 -11.38 3.54 -5.93
C PHE A 203 -11.34 4.98 -5.36
N ASN A 204 -10.58 5.90 -5.98
CA ASN A 204 -10.49 7.31 -5.60
C ASN A 204 -11.26 8.27 -6.51
N LYS A 205 -11.94 7.79 -7.57
CA LYS A 205 -12.92 8.62 -8.24
C LYS A 205 -14.04 8.92 -7.24
N LYS A 206 -14.09 10.16 -6.73
CA LYS A 206 -15.33 10.73 -6.22
C LYS A 206 -16.40 10.37 -7.24
N SER A 207 -17.43 9.66 -6.83
CA SER A 207 -18.65 9.48 -7.62
C SER A 207 -19.05 10.88 -8.11
N ALA A 208 -18.90 11.09 -9.42
CA ALA A 208 -19.44 12.27 -10.06
C ALA A 208 -20.95 12.20 -9.86
N GLU A 209 -21.46 13.23 -9.19
CA GLU A 209 -22.87 13.66 -8.99
C GLU A 209 -23.98 12.63 -9.28
#